data_AF-A0A7X8BXX4-F1
#
_entry.id   AF-A0A7X8BXX4-F1
#
_cell.length_a   1.000
_cell.length_b   1.000
_cell.length_c   1.000
_cell.angle_alpha   90.00
_cell.angle_beta   90.00
_cell.angle_gamma   90.00
#
_symmetry.space_group_name_H-M   'P 1'
#
loop_
_entity.id
_entity.type
_entity.pdbx_description
1 polymer ?
#
loop_
_entity_poly.entity_id
_entity_poly.type
_entity_poly.pdbx_seq_one_letter_code
_entity_poly.pdbx_strand_id
1 'polypeptide(L)'
;MLIISLMQPVITVKNKDTYVEGIDIAICLDVSQSMLEEIDGFMQKTRSVKNRLEATKVAAIEFVKKRENDRIALIAFAGESIAMNPLSLQHSSVIENISKLRTNRLADGTAIGCGIASAVSRLKLSKNKTKIIILLTDGFNNINEITPEEAVDAAKFYNIKIYSIFIGKRKYIKDNNQEVVESTQMLETISQETNGTYFQASSLKDIEKVYTEIDKLEKNEHNVTIENKEIYLTYYILLVSVLLLIIEIFVRVSILKMM
;
A
#
# COMPACT_ATOMS: atom_id res chain seq x y z
N MET A 1 39.16 -35.12 10.34
CA MET A 1 37.96 -34.79 9.54
C MET A 1 36.66 -35.13 10.26
N LEU A 2 36.54 -36.31 10.88
CA LEU A 2 35.36 -36.68 11.69
C LEU A 2 35.05 -35.70 12.84
N ILE A 3 36.07 -35.25 13.58
CA ILE A 3 35.91 -34.23 14.64
C ILE A 3 35.38 -32.90 14.08
N ILE A 4 35.82 -32.50 12.88
CA ILE A 4 35.38 -31.26 12.21
C ILE A 4 33.93 -31.39 11.73
N SER A 5 33.50 -32.59 11.32
CA SER A 5 32.09 -32.86 10.99
C SER A 5 31.19 -32.75 12.23
N LEU A 6 31.63 -33.25 13.39
CA LEU A 6 30.90 -33.16 14.66
C LEU A 6 30.71 -31.72 15.16
N MET A 7 31.58 -30.79 14.75
CA MET A 7 31.44 -29.36 15.08
C MET A 7 30.32 -28.66 14.28
N GLN A 8 29.67 -29.36 13.34
CA GLN A 8 28.59 -28.85 12.49
C GLN A 8 28.89 -27.47 11.89
N PRO A 9 29.93 -27.35 11.05
CA PRO A 9 30.28 -26.05 10.46
C PRO A 9 29.15 -25.55 9.55
N VAL A 10 28.69 -24.35 9.87
CA VAL A 10 27.67 -23.63 9.10
C VAL A 10 28.32 -22.46 8.38
N ILE A 11 28.00 -22.31 7.09
CA ILE A 11 28.24 -21.07 6.37
C ILE A 11 26.91 -20.35 6.28
N THR A 12 26.83 -19.17 6.91
CA THR A 12 25.69 -18.28 6.75
C THR A 12 25.87 -17.52 5.44
N VAL A 13 25.06 -17.86 4.44
CA VAL A 13 24.98 -17.06 3.21
C VAL A 13 23.92 -16.00 3.45
N LYS A 14 24.34 -14.73 3.47
CA LYS A 14 23.40 -13.60 3.40
C LYS A 14 22.75 -13.62 2.02
N ASN A 15 21.58 -14.23 1.90
CA ASN A 15 20.79 -14.03 0.70
C ASN A 15 20.24 -12.60 0.75
N LYS A 16 20.46 -11.85 -0.31
CA LYS A 16 19.90 -10.50 -0.50
C LYS A 16 18.45 -10.57 -1.01
N ASP A 17 17.75 -11.67 -0.73
CA ASP A 17 16.33 -11.80 -1.04
C ASP A 17 15.58 -11.01 0.04
N THR A 18 15.52 -9.69 -0.16
CA THR A 18 14.68 -8.82 0.65
C THR A 18 13.23 -9.18 0.36
N TYR A 19 12.60 -9.96 1.23
CA TYR A 19 11.16 -10.18 1.15
C TYR A 19 10.49 -8.87 1.58
N VAL A 20 10.03 -8.08 0.62
CA VAL A 20 9.24 -6.88 0.89
C VAL A 20 7.82 -7.36 1.17
N GLU A 21 7.44 -7.43 2.45
CA GLU A 21 6.05 -7.72 2.85
C GLU A 21 5.17 -6.60 2.30
N GLY A 22 4.34 -6.94 1.30
CA GLY A 22 3.42 -5.99 0.68
C GLY A 22 2.26 -5.65 1.61
N ILE A 23 1.73 -4.44 1.45
CA ILE A 23 0.60 -3.95 2.25
C ILE A 23 -0.71 -4.03 1.47
N ASP A 24 -1.82 -3.88 2.17
CA ASP A 24 -3.13 -3.77 1.52
C ASP A 24 -3.62 -2.35 1.49
N ILE A 25 -4.05 -1.93 0.30
CA ILE A 25 -4.41 -0.55 0.03
C ILE A 25 -5.81 -0.53 -0.57
N ALA A 26 -6.70 0.24 0.05
CA ALA A 26 -7.97 0.60 -0.57
C ALA A 26 -7.89 2.06 -1.03
N ILE A 27 -7.88 2.27 -2.35
CA ILE A 27 -7.94 3.61 -2.93
C ILE A 27 -9.41 3.99 -3.08
N CYS A 28 -9.84 5.03 -2.37
CA CYS A 28 -11.18 5.59 -2.45
C CYS A 28 -11.14 6.88 -3.25
N LEU A 29 -11.73 6.86 -4.44
CA LEU A 29 -11.77 8.02 -5.34
C LEU A 29 -13.17 8.63 -5.35
N ASP A 30 -13.23 9.91 -5.00
CA ASP A 30 -14.40 10.74 -5.19
C ASP A 30 -14.64 10.96 -6.70
N VAL A 31 -15.85 10.63 -7.16
CA VAL A 31 -16.31 10.81 -8.54
C VAL A 31 -17.54 11.72 -8.61
N SER A 32 -17.79 12.52 -7.58
CA SER A 32 -18.85 13.52 -7.53
C SER A 32 -18.65 14.64 -8.56
N GLN A 33 -19.68 15.47 -8.75
CA GLN A 33 -19.66 16.53 -9.75
C GLN A 33 -18.61 17.62 -9.47
N SER A 34 -18.29 17.90 -8.21
CA SER A 34 -17.27 18.89 -7.83
C SER A 34 -15.85 18.47 -8.23
N MET A 35 -15.63 17.17 -8.46
CA MET A 35 -14.38 16.66 -9.04
C MET A 35 -14.19 17.00 -10.53
N LEU A 36 -15.20 17.59 -11.19
CA LEU A 36 -15.08 18.19 -12.53
C LEU A 36 -14.49 19.61 -12.51
N GLU A 37 -14.32 20.22 -11.33
CA GLU A 37 -13.67 21.53 -11.21
C GLU A 37 -12.21 21.49 -11.68
N GLU A 38 -11.71 22.64 -12.14
CA GLU A 38 -10.34 22.79 -12.60
C GLU A 38 -9.33 22.68 -11.43
N ILE A 39 -8.13 22.22 -11.77
CA ILE A 39 -7.00 22.11 -10.84
C ILE A 39 -5.78 22.83 -11.43
N ASP A 40 -5.10 23.63 -10.61
CA ASP A 40 -4.00 24.47 -11.06
C ASP A 40 -2.72 23.68 -11.37
N GLY A 41 -1.94 24.17 -12.33
CA GLY A 41 -0.58 23.67 -12.61
C GLY A 41 -0.45 22.61 -13.72
N PHE A 42 -1.52 22.33 -14.48
CA PHE A 42 -1.47 21.41 -15.62
C PHE A 42 -1.23 22.11 -16.96
N MET A 43 0.04 22.37 -17.25
CA MET A 43 0.52 22.51 -18.62
C MET A 43 1.57 21.42 -18.86
N GLN A 44 1.13 20.17 -19.02
CA GLN A 44 1.96 19.24 -19.77
C GLN A 44 1.99 19.71 -21.22
N LYS A 45 3.15 19.54 -21.87
CA LYS A 45 3.37 19.75 -23.31
C LYS A 45 2.37 19.00 -24.20
N THR A 46 1.61 18.08 -23.59
CA THR A 46 0.54 17.27 -24.16
C THR A 46 -0.78 17.71 -23.51
N ARG A 47 -1.74 18.10 -24.36
CA ARG A 47 -3.08 18.55 -23.99
C ARG A 47 -3.77 17.64 -22.95
N SER A 48 -4.40 18.28 -21.95
CA SER A 48 -5.66 17.84 -21.32
C SER A 48 -5.61 16.91 -20.09
N VAL A 49 -5.20 17.44 -18.94
CA VAL A 49 -5.85 17.07 -17.67
C VAL A 49 -6.49 18.34 -17.15
N LYS A 50 -7.81 18.45 -17.28
CA LYS A 50 -8.54 19.71 -17.03
C LYS A 50 -9.18 19.78 -15.64
N ASN A 51 -9.41 18.64 -14.99
CA ASN A 51 -10.17 18.58 -13.74
C ASN A 51 -9.53 17.69 -12.67
N ARG A 52 -10.04 17.83 -11.44
CA ARG A 52 -9.57 17.11 -10.24
C ARG A 52 -9.65 15.59 -10.41
N LEU A 53 -10.72 15.07 -11.03
CA LEU A 53 -10.90 13.64 -11.26
C LEU A 53 -9.80 13.07 -12.17
N GLU A 54 -9.55 13.70 -13.31
CA GLU A 54 -8.51 13.24 -14.25
C GLU A 54 -7.11 13.34 -13.63
N ALA A 55 -6.83 14.39 -12.86
CA ALA A 55 -5.56 14.51 -12.12
C ALA A 55 -5.38 13.37 -11.10
N THR A 56 -6.45 13.08 -10.37
CA THR A 56 -6.48 12.01 -9.38
C THR A 56 -6.30 10.63 -10.03
N LYS A 57 -6.95 10.39 -11.18
CA LYS A 57 -6.79 9.15 -11.97
C LYS A 57 -5.34 8.97 -12.42
N VAL A 58 -4.70 10.01 -12.97
CA VAL A 58 -3.30 9.94 -13.40
C VAL A 58 -2.38 9.61 -12.22
N ALA A 59 -2.52 10.33 -11.10
CA ALA A 59 -1.70 10.06 -9.91
C ALA A 59 -1.92 8.66 -9.34
N ALA A 60 -3.17 8.20 -9.25
CA ALA A 60 -3.51 6.87 -8.75
C ALA A 60 -2.96 5.77 -9.66
N ILE A 61 -3.00 5.94 -10.98
CA ILE A 61 -2.40 4.99 -11.94
C ILE A 61 -0.88 4.92 -11.75
N GLU A 62 -0.20 6.06 -11.65
CA GLU A 62 1.25 6.09 -11.43
C GLU A 62 1.64 5.52 -10.06
N PHE A 63 0.79 5.70 -9.06
CA PHE A 63 0.96 5.08 -7.75
C PHE A 63 0.84 3.54 -7.82
N VAL A 64 -0.20 3.03 -8.49
CA VAL A 64 -0.42 1.58 -8.66
C VAL A 64 0.72 0.93 -9.45
N LYS A 65 1.21 1.58 -10.51
CA LYS A 65 2.32 1.05 -11.35
C LYS A 65 3.63 0.86 -10.59
N LYS A 66 3.88 1.62 -9.53
CA LYS A 66 5.12 1.58 -8.75
C LYS A 66 5.13 0.45 -7.71
N ARG A 67 4.04 -0.31 -7.58
CA ARG A 67 3.86 -1.35 -6.56
C ARG A 67 3.92 -2.72 -7.22
N GLU A 68 4.78 -3.59 -6.70
CA GLU A 68 4.90 -4.97 -7.18
C GLU A 68 4.20 -5.95 -6.23
N ASN A 69 4.32 -5.72 -4.91
CA ASN A 69 3.90 -6.68 -3.89
C ASN A 69 2.61 -6.30 -3.15
N ASP A 70 2.08 -5.10 -3.39
CA ASP A 70 0.92 -4.59 -2.65
C ASP A 70 -0.39 -4.99 -3.31
N ARG A 71 -1.37 -5.39 -2.50
CA ARG A 71 -2.71 -5.67 -3.00
C ARG A 71 -3.54 -4.39 -2.95
N ILE A 72 -4.26 -4.13 -4.03
CA ILE A 72 -4.97 -2.87 -4.19
C ILE A 72 -6.44 -3.17 -4.50
N ALA A 73 -7.33 -2.55 -3.72
CA ALA A 73 -8.74 -2.42 -4.00
C ALA A 73 -9.05 -1.00 -4.49
N LEU A 74 -10.01 -0.89 -5.39
CA LEU A 74 -10.49 0.40 -5.90
C LEU A 74 -11.94 0.59 -5.50
N ILE A 75 -12.23 1.70 -4.81
CA ILE A 75 -13.56 2.14 -4.44
C ILE A 75 -13.80 3.47 -5.14
N ALA A 76 -14.92 3.58 -5.84
CA ALA A 76 -15.43 4.85 -6.34
C ALA A 76 -16.61 5.27 -5.47
N PHE A 77 -16.68 6.54 -5.09
CA PHE A 77 -17.81 7.04 -4.31
C PHE A 77 -18.24 8.44 -4.76
N ALA A 78 -19.52 8.70 -4.59
CA ALA A 78 -20.19 9.99 -4.73
C ALA A 78 -21.32 9.97 -3.68
N GLY A 79 -22.59 10.12 -4.05
CA GLY A 79 -23.70 9.96 -3.10
C GLY A 79 -23.91 8.53 -2.60
N GLU A 80 -23.31 7.56 -3.29
CA GLU A 80 -23.21 6.16 -2.88
C GLU A 80 -21.77 5.67 -3.13
N SER A 81 -21.44 4.43 -2.73
CA SER A 81 -20.11 3.86 -2.95
C SER A 81 -20.17 2.50 -3.66
N ILE A 82 -19.25 2.28 -4.59
CA ILE A 82 -19.12 1.02 -5.32
C ILE A 82 -17.66 0.57 -5.32
N ALA A 83 -17.45 -0.70 -4.96
CA ALA A 83 -16.15 -1.35 -5.11
C ALA A 83 -15.95 -1.77 -6.57
N MET A 84 -15.04 -1.11 -7.26
CA MET A 84 -14.70 -1.36 -8.66
C MET A 84 -13.82 -2.60 -8.83
N ASN A 85 -12.99 -2.89 -7.83
CA ASN A 85 -12.18 -4.10 -7.78
C ASN A 85 -12.10 -4.66 -6.36
N PRO A 86 -12.09 -5.99 -6.18
CA PRO A 86 -11.67 -6.59 -4.93
C PRO A 86 -10.17 -6.35 -4.69
N LEU A 87 -9.74 -6.55 -3.44
CA LEU A 87 -8.33 -6.50 -3.05
C LEU A 87 -7.54 -7.57 -3.82
N SER A 88 -6.64 -7.16 -4.72
CA SER A 88 -5.88 -8.09 -5.57
C SER A 88 -4.49 -7.57 -5.95
N LEU A 89 -3.61 -8.47 -6.39
CA LEU A 89 -2.32 -8.14 -7.03
C LEU A 89 -2.46 -7.83 -8.52
N GLN A 90 -3.66 -7.90 -9.10
CA GLN A 90 -3.88 -7.65 -10.53
C GLN A 90 -3.94 -6.15 -10.81
N HIS A 91 -2.78 -5.49 -10.75
CA HIS A 91 -2.67 -4.04 -10.93
C HIS A 91 -3.17 -3.56 -12.29
N SER A 92 -3.07 -4.38 -13.34
CA SER A 92 -3.61 -4.07 -14.66
C SER A 92 -5.11 -3.81 -14.63
N SER A 93 -5.89 -4.65 -13.94
CA SER A 93 -7.34 -4.48 -13.77
C SER A 93 -7.68 -3.26 -12.93
N VAL A 94 -6.87 -2.95 -11.91
CA VAL A 94 -7.02 -1.73 -11.12
C VAL A 94 -6.80 -0.49 -11.99
N ILE A 95 -5.70 -0.44 -12.75
CA ILE A 95 -5.37 0.67 -13.67
C ILE A 95 -6.46 0.87 -14.71
N GLU A 96 -6.94 -0.22 -15.33
CA GLU A 96 -8.01 -0.16 -16.32
C GLU A 96 -9.30 0.43 -15.70
N ASN A 97 -9.67 -0.02 -14.51
CA ASN A 97 -10.87 0.48 -13.85
C ASN A 97 -10.73 1.93 -13.37
N ILE A 98 -9.54 2.36 -12.91
CA ILE A 98 -9.28 3.78 -12.63
C ILE A 98 -9.50 4.61 -13.90
N SER A 99 -8.96 4.17 -15.04
CA SER A 99 -9.05 4.92 -16.31
C SER A 99 -10.51 5.10 -16.78
N LYS A 100 -11.38 4.14 -16.46
CA LYS A 100 -12.80 4.12 -16.83
C LYS A 100 -13.71 4.91 -15.88
N LEU A 101 -13.20 5.40 -14.75
CA LEU A 101 -13.98 6.23 -13.83
C LEU A 101 -14.48 7.51 -14.53
N ARG A 102 -15.75 7.81 -14.30
CA ARG A 102 -16.47 8.94 -14.83
C ARG A 102 -17.46 9.44 -13.79
N THR A 103 -17.61 10.77 -13.71
CA THR A 103 -18.70 11.45 -13.00
C THR A 103 -20.06 11.04 -13.59
N ASN A 104 -21.14 11.17 -12.80
CA ASN A 104 -22.54 10.88 -13.18
C ASN A 104 -22.91 9.40 -13.37
N ARG A 105 -22.06 8.46 -12.93
CA ARG A 105 -22.43 7.03 -12.88
C ARG A 105 -23.04 6.60 -11.56
N LEU A 106 -22.83 7.40 -10.52
CA LEU A 106 -23.31 7.19 -9.16
C LEU A 106 -24.33 8.28 -8.81
N ALA A 107 -25.11 8.06 -7.76
CA ALA A 107 -25.97 9.09 -7.18
C ALA A 107 -25.21 10.40 -6.92
N ASP A 108 -25.86 11.53 -7.18
CA ASP A 108 -25.29 12.86 -6.94
C ASP A 108 -25.05 13.10 -5.44
N GLY A 109 -24.04 13.93 -5.15
CA GLY A 109 -23.57 14.23 -3.79
C GLY A 109 -22.29 13.48 -3.44
N THR A 110 -21.92 13.55 -2.16
CA THR A 110 -20.68 12.99 -1.63
C THR A 110 -20.95 12.40 -0.24
N ALA A 111 -20.79 11.08 -0.14
CA ALA A 111 -20.97 10.25 1.04
C ALA A 111 -19.62 9.63 1.44
N ILE A 112 -18.82 10.41 2.18
CA ILE A 112 -17.47 10.00 2.60
C ILE A 112 -17.52 8.75 3.48
N GLY A 113 -18.47 8.70 4.43
CA GLY A 113 -18.66 7.56 5.31
C GLY A 113 -18.92 6.27 4.56
N CYS A 114 -19.73 6.31 3.49
CA CYS A 114 -19.98 5.16 2.63
C CYS A 114 -18.71 4.69 1.90
N GLY A 115 -17.92 5.63 1.37
CA GLY A 115 -16.62 5.32 0.74
C GLY A 115 -15.67 4.59 1.69
N ILE A 116 -15.50 5.12 2.91
CA ILE A 116 -14.67 4.51 3.95
C ILE A 116 -15.23 3.15 4.38
N ALA A 117 -16.54 3.04 4.65
CA ALA A 117 -17.16 1.79 5.06
C ALA A 117 -17.01 0.69 4.00
N SER A 118 -17.17 1.04 2.72
CA SER A 118 -16.89 0.14 1.60
C SER A 118 -15.44 -0.34 1.60
N ALA A 119 -14.49 0.56 1.81
CA ALA A 119 -13.07 0.21 1.88
C ALA A 119 -12.74 -0.69 3.09
N VAL A 120 -13.27 -0.36 4.27
CA VAL A 120 -13.16 -1.21 5.47
C VAL A 120 -13.72 -2.61 5.18
N SER A 121 -14.86 -2.71 4.51
CA SER A 121 -15.46 -4.00 4.13
C SER A 121 -14.54 -4.84 3.22
N ARG A 122 -13.71 -4.19 2.37
CA ARG A 122 -12.72 -4.88 1.53
C ARG A 122 -11.46 -5.28 2.29
N LEU A 123 -11.05 -4.50 3.28
CA LEU A 123 -9.81 -4.72 4.03
C LEU A 123 -10.01 -5.62 5.28
N LYS A 124 -11.21 -5.69 5.84
CA LYS A 124 -11.48 -6.38 7.13
C LYS A 124 -11.10 -7.85 7.15
N LEU A 125 -11.22 -8.55 6.02
CA LEU A 125 -10.90 -9.98 5.89
C LEU A 125 -9.42 -10.24 5.59
N SER A 126 -8.62 -9.18 5.42
CA SER A 126 -7.22 -9.36 5.12
C SER A 126 -6.42 -9.79 6.35
N LYS A 127 -5.45 -10.67 6.09
CA LYS A 127 -4.46 -11.17 7.05
C LYS A 127 -3.16 -10.34 7.07
N ASN A 128 -2.98 -9.38 6.16
CA ASN A 128 -1.80 -8.52 6.20
C ASN A 128 -1.84 -7.64 7.45
N LYS A 129 -0.67 -7.44 8.05
CA LYS A 129 -0.50 -6.59 9.23
C LYS A 129 -0.87 -5.14 8.93
N THR A 130 -0.49 -4.68 7.74
CA THR A 130 -0.62 -3.30 7.31
C THR A 130 -1.76 -3.16 6.32
N LYS A 131 -2.72 -2.32 6.68
CA LYS A 131 -3.92 -2.03 5.89
C LYS A 131 -4.16 -0.54 5.92
N ILE A 132 -4.25 0.07 4.75
CA ILE A 132 -4.44 1.51 4.62
C ILE A 132 -5.58 1.81 3.66
N ILE A 133 -6.29 2.90 3.94
CA ILE A 133 -7.24 3.53 3.05
C ILE A 133 -6.60 4.84 2.60
N ILE A 134 -6.59 5.09 1.29
CA ILE A 134 -6.22 6.39 0.75
C ILE A 134 -7.51 7.01 0.21
N LEU A 135 -7.99 8.04 0.89
CA LEU A 135 -9.23 8.75 0.58
C LEU A 135 -8.90 10.03 -0.20
N LEU A 136 -9.38 10.14 -1.43
CA LEU A 136 -9.18 11.31 -2.28
C LEU A 136 -10.52 11.98 -2.53
N THR A 137 -10.68 13.21 -2.05
CA THR A 137 -11.93 13.99 -2.14
C THR A 137 -11.61 15.48 -2.08
N ASP A 138 -12.55 16.32 -2.49
CA ASP A 138 -12.49 17.77 -2.28
C ASP A 138 -13.21 18.22 -0.99
N GLY A 139 -13.50 17.29 -0.09
CA GLY A 139 -13.86 17.58 1.30
C GLY A 139 -15.33 17.93 1.55
N PHE A 140 -16.17 17.86 0.52
CA PHE A 140 -17.61 18.00 0.72
C PHE A 140 -18.20 16.67 1.19
N ASN A 141 -19.04 16.72 2.21
CA ASN A 141 -19.85 15.60 2.64
C ASN A 141 -21.27 16.11 2.87
N ASN A 142 -22.20 15.72 2.01
CA ASN A 142 -23.58 16.20 2.03
C ASN A 142 -24.60 15.06 2.18
N ILE A 143 -24.14 13.81 2.13
CA ILE A 143 -24.97 12.61 2.31
C ILE A 143 -24.42 11.82 3.49
N ASN A 144 -25.27 11.60 4.49
CA ASN A 144 -24.94 10.94 5.76
C ASN A 144 -25.73 9.64 5.96
N GLU A 145 -25.72 8.75 4.97
CA GLU A 145 -26.29 7.40 5.15
C GLU A 145 -25.48 6.58 6.17
N ILE A 146 -24.15 6.67 6.07
CA ILE A 146 -23.18 6.24 7.08
C ILE A 146 -22.39 7.48 7.47
N THR A 147 -22.28 7.78 8.77
CA THR A 147 -21.52 8.96 9.17
C THR A 147 -20.02 8.71 9.04
N PRO A 148 -19.21 9.74 8.74
CA PRO A 148 -17.76 9.59 8.72
C PRO A 148 -17.18 9.07 10.03
N GLU A 149 -17.77 9.46 11.18
CA GLU A 149 -17.38 8.99 12.51
C GLU A 149 -17.60 7.48 12.68
N GLU A 150 -18.77 6.96 12.28
CA GLU A 150 -19.06 5.52 12.31
C GLU A 150 -18.08 4.73 11.43
N ALA A 151 -17.74 5.26 10.26
CA ALA A 151 -16.81 4.63 9.35
C ALA A 151 -15.36 4.65 9.89
N VAL A 152 -14.96 5.73 10.58
CA VAL A 152 -13.67 5.85 11.28
C VAL A 152 -13.58 4.85 12.43
N ASP A 153 -14.62 4.71 13.25
CA ASP A 153 -14.64 3.73 14.33
C ASP A 153 -14.52 2.29 13.81
N ALA A 154 -15.18 1.99 12.69
CA ALA A 154 -15.00 0.71 12.01
C ALA A 154 -13.56 0.51 11.53
N ALA A 155 -12.94 1.53 10.92
CA ALA A 155 -11.54 1.46 10.48
C ALA A 155 -10.58 1.22 11.66
N LYS A 156 -10.77 1.91 12.79
CA LYS A 156 -9.99 1.74 14.02
C LYS A 156 -10.12 0.32 14.57
N PHE A 157 -11.34 -0.21 14.63
CA PHE A 157 -11.58 -1.57 15.11
C PHE A 157 -10.80 -2.63 14.31
N TYR A 158 -10.67 -2.44 12.99
CA TYR A 158 -9.90 -3.34 12.12
C TYR A 158 -8.42 -2.97 11.99
N ASN A 159 -7.92 -2.00 12.74
CA ASN A 159 -6.55 -1.47 12.64
C ASN A 159 -6.18 -1.05 11.22
N ILE A 160 -7.04 -0.24 10.60
CA ILE A 160 -6.87 0.31 9.25
C ILE A 160 -6.58 1.80 9.38
N LYS A 161 -5.45 2.25 8.83
CA LYS A 161 -5.11 3.69 8.80
C LYS A 161 -5.80 4.37 7.63
N ILE A 162 -6.22 5.63 7.81
CA ILE A 162 -6.83 6.42 6.73
C ILE A 162 -5.94 7.62 6.41
N TYR A 163 -5.45 7.69 5.18
CA TYR A 163 -4.78 8.86 4.62
C TYR A 163 -5.80 9.66 3.82
N SER A 164 -6.18 10.82 4.33
CA SER A 164 -7.11 11.71 3.61
C SER A 164 -6.34 12.73 2.79
N ILE A 165 -6.64 12.81 1.49
CA ILE A 165 -6.03 13.75 0.56
C ILE A 165 -7.13 14.68 0.06
N PHE A 166 -7.09 15.93 0.52
CA PHE A 166 -7.94 17.00 0.02
C PHE A 166 -7.43 17.49 -1.34
N ILE A 167 -8.28 17.44 -2.36
CA ILE A 167 -7.99 17.88 -3.72
C ILE A 167 -8.61 19.25 -3.96
N GLY A 168 -7.77 20.28 -3.98
CA GLY A 168 -8.21 21.65 -4.21
C GLY A 168 -7.36 22.68 -3.50
N LYS A 169 -7.79 23.93 -3.62
CA LYS A 169 -7.26 25.04 -2.83
C LYS A 169 -8.22 25.33 -1.71
N ARG A 170 -7.70 25.56 -0.50
CA ARG A 170 -8.49 26.09 0.61
C ARG A 170 -9.08 27.42 0.16
N LYS A 171 -10.40 27.49 0.06
CA LYS A 171 -11.11 28.75 -0.07
C LYS A 171 -11.34 29.25 1.34
N TYR A 172 -10.75 30.40 1.67
CA TYR A 172 -11.08 31.12 2.89
C TYR A 172 -12.37 31.87 2.62
N ILE A 173 -13.47 31.38 3.20
CA ILE A 173 -14.71 32.14 3.18
C ILE A 173 -14.54 33.23 4.24
N LYS A 174 -14.50 34.49 3.79
CA LYS A 174 -14.57 35.63 4.70
C LYS A 174 -16.00 35.73 5.23
N ASP A 175 -16.24 35.13 6.38
CA ASP A 175 -17.45 35.37 7.15
C ASP A 175 -17.05 36.19 8.40
N ASN A 176 -17.58 37.41 8.52
CA ASN A 176 -17.43 38.29 9.70
C ASN A 176 -16.04 38.27 10.39
N ASN A 177 -14.97 38.63 9.68
CA ASN A 177 -13.59 38.71 10.19
C ASN A 177 -12.96 37.39 10.66
N GLN A 178 -13.58 36.24 10.41
CA GLN A 178 -12.97 34.93 10.59
C GLN A 178 -12.77 34.25 9.24
N GLU A 179 -11.54 33.80 9.00
CA GLU A 179 -11.22 32.92 7.89
C GLU A 179 -11.76 31.52 8.23
N VAL A 180 -12.98 31.21 7.77
CA VAL A 180 -13.52 29.85 7.89
C VAL A 180 -12.96 29.04 6.74
N VAL A 181 -12.18 28.00 7.06
CA VAL A 181 -11.69 27.01 6.10
C VAL A 181 -12.87 26.10 5.75
N GLU A 182 -13.22 26.06 4.46
CA GLU A 182 -14.23 25.13 3.94
C GLU A 182 -13.84 23.67 4.29
N SER A 183 -14.65 23.06 5.18
CA SER A 183 -14.79 21.64 5.56
C SER A 183 -13.58 20.68 5.61
N THR A 184 -12.32 21.13 5.66
CA THR A 184 -11.16 20.20 5.78
C THR A 184 -10.99 19.58 7.16
N GLN A 185 -11.60 20.15 8.20
CA GLN A 185 -11.44 19.68 9.59
C GLN A 185 -11.89 18.22 9.75
N MET A 186 -12.95 17.81 9.06
CA MET A 186 -13.42 16.42 9.08
C MET A 186 -12.35 15.45 8.53
N LEU A 187 -11.71 15.78 7.41
CA LEU A 187 -10.64 14.96 6.81
C LEU A 187 -9.39 14.88 7.69
N GLU A 188 -9.10 15.97 8.42
CA GLU A 188 -8.05 16.01 9.42
C GLU A 188 -8.36 15.06 10.58
N THR A 189 -9.58 15.14 11.14
CA THR A 189 -10.04 14.25 12.22
C THR A 189 -10.03 12.78 11.79
N ILE A 190 -10.56 12.45 10.60
CA ILE A 190 -10.57 11.07 10.06
C ILE A 190 -9.15 10.49 10.03
N SER A 191 -8.19 11.26 9.53
CA SER A 191 -6.80 10.80 9.42
C SER A 191 -6.15 10.66 10.80
N GLN A 192 -6.34 11.63 11.68
CA GLN A 192 -5.73 11.65 13.01
C GLN A 192 -6.23 10.50 13.90
N GLU A 193 -7.55 10.25 13.89
CA GLU A 193 -8.14 9.20 14.72
C GLU A 193 -7.74 7.77 14.29
N THR A 194 -7.32 7.60 13.04
CA THR A 194 -6.91 6.32 12.47
C THR A 194 -5.39 6.16 12.39
N ASN A 195 -4.61 7.04 13.03
CA ASN A 195 -3.15 7.10 12.94
C ASN A 195 -2.62 7.27 11.50
N GLY A 196 -3.42 7.84 10.61
CA GLY A 196 -3.00 8.25 9.28
C GLY A 196 -2.53 9.70 9.25
N THR A 197 -2.48 10.28 8.06
CA THR A 197 -2.05 11.66 7.86
C THR A 197 -2.96 12.35 6.85
N TYR A 198 -3.37 13.57 7.19
CA TYR A 198 -4.08 14.45 6.28
C TYR A 198 -3.10 15.16 5.36
N PHE A 199 -3.44 15.19 4.07
CA PHE A 199 -2.68 15.87 3.05
C PHE A 199 -3.57 16.82 2.26
N GLN A 200 -2.96 17.89 1.78
CA GLN A 200 -3.59 18.82 0.85
C GLN A 200 -2.81 18.83 -0.45
N ALA A 201 -3.52 18.68 -1.57
CA ALA A 201 -2.95 18.74 -2.90
C ALA A 201 -3.75 19.70 -3.79
N SER A 202 -3.08 20.71 -4.34
CA SER A 202 -3.69 21.68 -5.25
C SER A 202 -3.26 21.48 -6.70
N SER A 203 -2.38 20.51 -6.97
CA SER A 203 -1.86 20.15 -8.30
C SER A 203 -1.55 18.66 -8.37
N LEU A 204 -1.46 18.07 -9.57
CA LEU A 204 -1.04 16.67 -9.74
C LEU A 204 0.31 16.38 -9.10
N LYS A 205 1.27 17.30 -9.24
CA LYS A 205 2.59 17.12 -8.63
C LYS A 205 2.50 16.99 -7.12
N ASP A 206 1.54 17.67 -6.50
CA ASP A 206 1.32 17.55 -5.06
C ASP A 206 0.67 16.22 -4.70
N ILE A 207 -0.28 15.73 -5.50
CA ILE A 207 -0.85 14.38 -5.31
C ILE A 207 0.25 13.30 -5.43
N GLU A 208 1.13 13.41 -6.43
CA GLU A 208 2.27 12.49 -6.61
C GLU A 208 3.27 12.56 -5.44
N LYS A 209 3.54 13.76 -4.91
CA LYS A 209 4.36 13.92 -3.71
C LYS A 209 3.71 13.26 -2.51
N VAL A 210 2.40 13.47 -2.30
CA VAL A 210 1.65 12.85 -1.19
C VAL A 210 1.75 11.33 -1.24
N TYR A 211 1.55 10.72 -2.42
CA TYR A 211 1.74 9.28 -2.58
C TYR A 211 3.16 8.81 -2.23
N THR A 212 4.17 9.63 -2.54
CA THR A 212 5.57 9.35 -2.19
C THR A 212 5.80 9.46 -0.68
N GLU A 213 5.16 10.42 0.00
CA GLU A 213 5.24 10.53 1.46
C GLU A 213 4.53 9.36 2.16
N ILE A 214 3.36 8.94 1.68
CA ILE A 214 2.66 7.74 2.18
C ILE A 214 3.56 6.50 2.06
N ASP A 215 4.25 6.34 0.93
CA ASP A 215 5.19 5.22 0.73
C ASP A 215 6.35 5.24 1.75
N LYS A 216 6.90 6.41 2.07
CA LYS A 216 7.95 6.53 3.10
C LYS A 216 7.43 6.19 4.49
N LEU A 217 6.23 6.68 4.84
CA LEU A 217 5.63 6.42 6.15
C LEU A 217 5.42 4.92 6.37
N GLU A 218 4.88 4.21 5.37
CA GLU A 218 4.58 2.79 5.49
C GLU A 218 5.85 1.91 5.36
N LYS A 219 6.83 2.30 4.54
CA LYS A 219 8.12 1.58 4.48
C LYS A 219 8.93 1.69 5.78
N ASN A 220 8.93 2.84 6.44
CA ASN A 220 9.68 3.02 7.68
C ASN A 220 9.12 2.20 8.84
N GLU A 221 7.83 1.84 8.80
CA GLU A 221 7.22 0.93 9.77
C GLU A 221 7.50 -0.54 9.50
N HIS A 222 8.08 -0.90 8.36
CA HIS A 222 8.29 -2.30 7.96
C HIS A 222 9.77 -2.67 8.05
N ASN A 223 10.09 -3.49 9.04
CA ASN A 223 11.41 -4.11 9.15
C ASN A 223 11.57 -5.10 7.99
N VAL A 224 12.52 -4.83 7.09
CA VAL A 224 12.97 -5.81 6.09
C VAL A 224 13.48 -7.02 6.86
N THR A 225 12.76 -8.15 6.76
CA THR A 225 13.22 -9.40 7.37
C THR A 225 14.28 -9.98 6.45
N ILE A 226 15.54 -9.93 6.90
CA ILE A 226 16.66 -10.59 6.21
C ILE A 226 16.61 -12.07 6.59
N GLU A 227 16.10 -12.92 5.70
CA GLU A 227 16.24 -14.36 5.88
C GLU A 227 17.69 -14.77 5.56
N ASN A 228 18.42 -15.18 6.60
CA ASN A 228 19.74 -15.77 6.42
C ASN A 228 19.58 -17.25 6.08
N LYS A 229 20.17 -17.68 4.96
CA LYS A 229 20.20 -19.11 4.63
C LYS A 229 21.45 -19.74 5.23
N GLU A 230 21.25 -20.66 6.16
CA GLU A 230 22.33 -21.48 6.72
C GLU A 230 22.59 -22.67 5.80
N ILE A 231 23.82 -22.78 5.29
CA ILE A 231 24.27 -23.96 4.55
C ILE A 231 25.12 -24.80 5.50
N TYR A 232 24.62 -25.99 5.85
CA TYR A 232 25.31 -26.94 6.69
C TYR A 232 26.31 -27.76 5.87
N LEU A 233 27.61 -27.52 6.04
CA LEU A 233 28.67 -28.26 5.33
C LEU A 233 28.88 -29.66 5.90
N THR A 234 28.26 -29.95 7.04
CA THR A 234 28.35 -31.19 7.80
C THR A 234 28.24 -32.44 6.92
N TYR A 235 27.28 -32.48 5.99
CA TYR A 235 27.03 -33.65 5.15
C TYR A 235 28.18 -33.93 4.18
N TYR A 236 28.76 -32.89 3.57
CA TYR A 236 29.90 -33.02 2.65
C TYR A 236 31.17 -33.45 3.39
N ILE A 237 31.45 -32.86 4.55
CA ILE A 237 32.63 -33.20 5.36
C ILE A 237 32.51 -34.61 5.93
N LEU A 238 31.30 -35.04 6.32
CA LEU A 238 31.04 -36.40 6.77
C LEU A 238 31.31 -37.41 5.65
N LEU A 239 30.81 -37.15 4.44
CA LEU A 239 31.01 -38.02 3.28
C LEU A 239 32.50 -38.19 2.93
N VAL A 240 33.26 -37.09 2.91
CA VAL A 240 34.73 -37.14 2.70
C VAL A 240 35.43 -37.92 3.82
N SER A 241 34.99 -37.75 5.07
CA SER A 241 35.56 -38.46 6.23
C SER A 241 35.37 -39.97 6.13
N VAL A 242 34.16 -40.42 5.75
CA VAL A 242 33.83 -41.84 5.59
C VAL A 242 34.63 -42.44 4.43
N LEU A 243 34.76 -41.72 3.30
CA LEU A 243 35.53 -42.19 2.16
C LEU A 243 37.01 -42.40 2.51
N LEU A 244 37.63 -41.45 3.22
CA LEU A 244 39.02 -41.57 3.67
C LEU A 244 39.23 -42.76 4.62
N LEU A 245 38.26 -43.04 5.49
CA LEU A 245 38.31 -44.18 6.42
C LEU A 245 38.26 -45.51 5.66
N ILE A 246 37.41 -45.61 4.64
CA ILE A 246 37.34 -46.80 3.77
C ILE A 246 38.67 -47.01 3.04
N ILE A 247 39.27 -45.94 2.52
CA ILE A 247 40.58 -45.99 1.86
C ILE A 247 41.67 -46.44 2.84
N GLU A 248 41.69 -45.92 4.06
CA GLU A 248 42.67 -46.33 5.08
C GLU A 248 42.58 -47.83 5.38
N ILE A 249 41.35 -48.36 5.57
CA ILE A 249 41.13 -49.78 5.83
C ILE A 249 41.62 -50.62 4.63
N PHE A 250 41.29 -50.21 3.41
CA PHE A 250 41.70 -50.92 2.21
C PHE A 250 43.23 -50.97 2.05
N VAL A 251 43.92 -49.84 2.26
CA VAL A 251 45.38 -49.75 2.23
C VAL A 251 46.00 -50.62 3.32
N ARG A 252 45.48 -50.56 4.55
CA ARG A 252 45.99 -51.35 5.68
C ARG A 252 45.87 -52.85 5.43
N VAL A 253 44.73 -53.32 4.94
CA VAL A 253 44.51 -54.74 4.59
C VAL A 253 45.42 -55.18 3.45
N SER A 254 45.63 -54.32 2.46
CA SER A 254 46.49 -54.64 1.30
C SER A 254 47.97 -54.76 1.70
N ILE A 255 48.45 -53.86 2.56
CA ILE A 255 49.82 -53.91 3.10
C ILE A 255 50.00 -55.16 3.97
N LEU A 256 49.02 -55.47 4.83
CA LEU A 256 49.09 -56.65 5.71
C LEU A 256 49.07 -57.98 4.94
N LYS A 257 48.53 -58.01 3.72
CA LYS A 257 48.57 -59.17 2.82
C LYS A 257 49.88 -59.28 2.04
N MET A 258 50.64 -58.20 1.94
CA MET A 258 51.90 -58.14 1.18
C MET A 258 53.13 -58.40 2.06
N MET A 259 52.97 -58.29 3.38
CA MET A 259 53.91 -58.77 4.40
C MET A 259 53.64 -60.22 4.76
#